data_AF-A4BGT9-F1
#
_entry.id   AF-A4BGT9-F1
#
_cell.length_a   1.000
_cell.length_b   1.000
_cell.length_c   1.000
_cell.angle_alpha   90.00
_cell.angle_beta   90.00
_cell.angle_gamma   90.00
#
_symmetry.space_group_name_H-M   'P 1'
#
loop_
_entity.id
_entity.type
_entity.pdbx_description
1 polymer ?
#
loop_
_entity_poly.entity_id
_entity_poly.type
_entity_poly.pdbx_seq_one_letter_code
_entity_poly.pdbx_strand_id
1 'polypeptide(L)'
;MDFFEHQDRARQKTGQLVVLFILGIIATLIVVNLVCFIGFWLFYSPPGTAVSVNPEQAPALLRGLLGDRTIEWQLRNGGLLSVWLAWWHSNLNWQISVGVVAAVLIGTGFRYLELAGGGRRVAEWAGAKPCDMTTTDPDRKQLINVCEEMAIAAGMPVPELYVMEQEQSINAFVAGYSPDEAVLVVTKGALEALNRDQLQGVIGHEYSHILNGDMRL
;
A
#
# COMPACT_ATOMS: atom_id res chain seq x y z
N MET A 1 -27.53 -11.22 11.97
CA MET A 1 -26.76 -10.77 10.81
C MET A 1 -25.91 -11.94 10.39
N ASP A 2 -26.05 -12.41 9.16
CA ASP A 2 -25.48 -13.68 8.71
C ASP A 2 -23.99 -13.50 8.36
N PHE A 3 -23.13 -14.16 9.12
CA PHE A 3 -21.66 -14.04 9.04
C PHE A 3 -21.14 -14.35 7.62
N PHE A 4 -21.82 -15.24 6.91
CA PHE A 4 -21.43 -15.70 5.57
C PHE A 4 -21.66 -14.66 4.47
N GLU A 5 -22.72 -13.83 4.55
CA GLU A 5 -22.95 -12.76 3.56
C GLU A 5 -21.84 -11.68 3.58
N HIS A 6 -21.18 -11.48 4.73
CA HIS A 6 -20.07 -10.55 4.85
C HIS A 6 -18.78 -11.08 4.20
N GLN A 7 -18.54 -12.39 4.24
CA GLN A 7 -17.40 -13.01 3.56
C GLN A 7 -17.54 -12.96 2.03
N ASP A 8 -18.73 -13.24 1.49
CA ASP A 8 -18.97 -13.19 0.04
C ASP A 8 -18.87 -11.77 -0.53
N ARG A 9 -19.33 -10.74 0.21
CA ARG A 9 -19.10 -9.32 -0.18
C ARG A 9 -17.63 -8.93 -0.14
N ALA A 10 -16.83 -9.51 0.75
CA ALA A 10 -15.40 -9.22 0.83
C ALA A 10 -14.67 -9.76 -0.41
N ARG A 11 -15.00 -10.98 -0.87
CA ARG A 11 -14.41 -11.59 -2.09
C ARG A 11 -14.71 -10.79 -3.36
N GLN A 12 -15.90 -10.19 -3.49
CA GLN A 12 -16.24 -9.36 -4.66
C GLN A 12 -15.47 -8.03 -4.72
N LYS A 13 -15.00 -7.51 -3.57
CA LYS A 13 -14.28 -6.23 -3.50
C LYS A 13 -12.79 -6.33 -3.83
N THR A 14 -12.22 -7.53 -3.85
CA THR A 14 -10.80 -7.74 -4.17
C THR A 14 -10.45 -7.23 -5.57
N GLY A 15 -11.33 -7.45 -6.56
CA GLY A 15 -11.15 -6.91 -7.91
C GLY A 15 -11.18 -5.38 -7.96
N GLN A 16 -12.08 -4.75 -7.18
CA GLN A 16 -12.15 -3.29 -7.08
C GLN A 16 -10.90 -2.69 -6.44
N LEU A 17 -10.35 -3.35 -5.41
CA LEU A 17 -9.09 -2.95 -4.78
C LEU A 17 -7.91 -2.98 -5.75
N VAL A 18 -7.80 -4.03 -6.57
CA VAL A 18 -6.74 -4.11 -7.60
C VAL A 18 -6.87 -2.99 -8.62
N VAL A 19 -8.09 -2.70 -9.10
CA VAL A 19 -8.34 -1.60 -10.03
C VAL A 19 -7.97 -0.26 -9.40
N LEU A 20 -8.40 0.01 -8.16
CA LEU A 20 -8.07 1.23 -7.43
C LEU A 20 -6.55 1.38 -7.21
N PHE A 21 -5.85 0.29 -6.93
CA PHE A 21 -4.40 0.28 -6.79
C PHE A 21 -3.70 0.65 -8.10
N ILE A 22 -4.09 0.06 -9.22
CA ILE A 22 -3.57 0.39 -10.55
C ILE A 22 -3.85 1.86 -10.89
N LEU A 23 -5.07 2.34 -10.65
CA LEU A 23 -5.44 3.75 -10.84
C LEU A 23 -4.59 4.67 -9.97
N GLY A 24 -4.30 4.28 -8.72
CA GLY A 24 -3.41 5.00 -7.82
C GLY A 24 -2.00 5.14 -8.40
N ILE A 25 -1.41 4.04 -8.90
CA ILE A 25 -0.09 4.06 -9.54
C ILE A 25 -0.08 5.00 -10.75
N ILE A 26 -1.09 4.92 -11.62
CA ILE A 26 -1.22 5.78 -12.80
C ILE A 26 -1.34 7.25 -12.39
N ALA A 27 -2.17 7.55 -11.39
CA ALA A 27 -2.35 8.90 -10.87
C ALA A 27 -1.04 9.47 -10.32
N THR A 28 -0.28 8.68 -9.54
CA THR A 28 1.05 9.09 -9.03
C THR A 28 2.03 9.36 -10.17
N LEU A 29 2.07 8.52 -11.21
CA LEU A 29 2.92 8.74 -12.38
C LEU A 29 2.58 10.05 -13.10
N ILE A 30 1.29 10.33 -13.31
CA ILE A 30 0.81 11.56 -13.95
C ILE A 30 1.20 12.78 -13.11
N VAL A 31 0.95 12.76 -11.80
CA VAL A 31 1.25 13.88 -10.90
C VAL A 31 2.74 14.17 -10.86
N VAL A 32 3.58 13.14 -10.67
CA VAL A 32 5.03 13.32 -10.63
C VAL A 32 5.55 13.86 -11.97
N ASN A 33 5.09 13.30 -13.10
CA ASN A 33 5.49 13.77 -14.42
C ASN A 33 5.06 15.24 -14.66
N LEU A 34 3.85 15.62 -14.24
CA LEU A 34 3.32 16.96 -14.37
C LEU A 34 4.09 17.98 -13.52
N VAL A 35 4.43 17.64 -12.27
CA VAL A 35 5.26 18.48 -11.40
C VAL A 35 6.64 18.69 -12.01
N CYS A 36 7.27 17.61 -12.47
CA CYS A 36 8.57 17.70 -13.12
C CYS A 36 8.52 18.47 -14.44
N PHE A 37 7.44 18.33 -15.22
CA PHE A 37 7.20 19.12 -16.43
C PHE A 37 7.03 20.60 -16.12
N ILE A 38 6.29 20.97 -15.08
CA ILE A 38 6.15 22.38 -14.66
C ILE A 38 7.50 22.95 -14.21
N GLY A 39 8.28 22.20 -13.43
CA GLY A 39 9.64 22.60 -13.08
C GLY A 39 10.50 22.82 -14.33
N PHE A 40 10.51 21.85 -15.25
CA PHE A 40 11.20 22.00 -16.52
C PHE A 40 10.70 23.20 -17.32
N TRP A 41 9.39 23.43 -17.40
CA TRP A 41 8.77 24.54 -18.09
C TRP A 41 9.17 25.92 -17.53
N LEU A 42 9.41 26.00 -16.22
CA LEU A 42 9.86 27.21 -15.52
C LEU A 42 11.35 27.51 -15.76
N PHE A 43 12.20 26.48 -15.88
CA PHE A 43 13.66 26.64 -15.95
C PHE A 43 14.27 26.37 -17.34
N TYR A 44 13.52 25.73 -18.26
CA TYR A 44 13.97 25.42 -19.61
C TYR A 44 13.71 26.60 -20.56
N SER A 45 14.79 27.25 -20.99
CA SER A 45 14.76 28.23 -22.07
C SER A 45 15.13 27.55 -23.40
N PRO A 46 14.22 27.52 -24.39
CA PRO A 46 14.54 26.95 -25.70
C PRO A 46 15.67 27.74 -26.38
N PRO A 47 16.65 27.08 -27.02
CA PRO A 47 17.68 27.77 -27.79
C PRO A 47 17.04 28.47 -29.02
N GLY A 48 17.40 29.74 -29.24
CA GLY A 48 16.98 30.52 -30.42
C GLY A 48 15.77 31.43 -30.26
N THR A 49 15.20 31.59 -29.06
CA THR A 49 14.05 32.49 -28.81
C THR A 49 14.41 33.85 -28.20
N ALA A 50 15.70 34.20 -28.22
CA ALA A 50 16.14 35.53 -27.83
C ALA A 50 15.71 36.53 -28.91
N VAL A 51 14.77 37.41 -28.58
CA VAL A 51 14.43 38.58 -29.40
C VAL A 51 15.28 39.72 -28.87
N SER A 52 16.30 40.09 -29.65
CA SER A 52 17.08 41.30 -29.38
C SER A 52 16.34 42.50 -29.98
N VAL A 53 15.92 43.43 -29.12
CA VAL A 53 15.38 44.71 -29.59
C VAL A 53 16.56 45.66 -29.76
N ASN A 54 16.92 45.95 -31.01
CA ASN A 54 17.96 46.94 -31.32
C ASN A 54 17.41 48.36 -31.10
N PRO A 55 18.02 49.20 -30.25
CA PRO A 55 17.54 50.56 -29.95
C PRO A 55 17.35 51.44 -31.18
N GLU A 56 18.08 51.21 -32.27
CA GLU A 56 17.95 51.98 -33.51
C GLU A 56 16.58 51.82 -34.19
N GLN A 57 15.96 50.66 -34.02
CA GLN A 57 14.66 50.33 -34.61
C GLN A 57 13.48 50.74 -33.71
N ALA A 58 13.74 51.27 -32.51
CA ALA A 58 12.69 51.67 -31.57
C ALA A 58 12.08 53.06 -31.92
N PRO A 59 10.77 53.27 -31.67
CA PRO A 59 10.12 54.57 -31.84
C PRO A 59 10.82 55.66 -31.01
N ALA A 60 10.88 56.89 -31.53
CA ALA A 60 11.63 58.00 -30.92
C ALA A 60 11.29 58.27 -29.43
N LEU A 61 10.04 58.02 -29.03
CA LEU A 61 9.57 58.15 -27.64
C LEU A 61 10.23 57.14 -26.67
N LEU A 62 10.62 55.97 -27.15
CA LEU A 62 11.20 54.89 -26.35
C LEU A 62 12.73 54.89 -26.35
N ARG A 63 13.38 55.56 -27.32
CA ARG A 63 14.85 55.65 -27.40
C ARG A 63 15.48 56.32 -26.19
N GLY A 64 14.84 57.37 -25.65
CA GLY A 64 15.31 58.06 -24.45
C GLY A 64 15.23 57.22 -23.17
N LEU A 65 14.36 56.20 -23.15
CA LEU A 65 14.11 55.34 -21.99
C LEU A 65 14.93 54.04 -22.04
N LEU A 66 15.22 53.54 -23.24
CA LEU A 66 16.00 52.31 -23.46
C LEU A 66 17.53 52.54 -23.44
N GLY A 67 17.99 53.76 -23.72
CA GLY A 67 19.41 54.04 -23.91
C GLY A 67 20.04 53.17 -25.01
N ASP A 68 21.37 53.09 -25.06
CA ASP A 68 22.09 52.24 -26.03
C ASP A 68 22.19 50.77 -25.58
N ARG A 69 21.30 50.33 -24.68
CA ARG A 69 21.30 48.96 -24.18
C ARG A 69 20.43 48.09 -25.07
N THR A 70 21.03 47.09 -25.71
CA THR A 70 20.28 46.01 -26.34
C THR A 70 19.55 45.23 -25.25
N ILE A 71 18.23 45.27 -25.25
CA ILE A 71 17.43 44.46 -24.35
C ILE A 71 17.13 43.14 -25.05
N GLU A 72 17.76 42.08 -24.56
CA GLU A 72 17.47 40.72 -24.98
C GLU A 72 16.29 40.20 -24.15
N TRP A 73 15.13 40.11 -24.79
CA TRP A 73 13.97 39.46 -24.19
C TRP A 73 13.92 38.02 -24.72
N GLN A 74 14.12 37.04 -23.83
CA GLN A 74 13.76 35.65 -24.14
C GLN A 74 12.24 35.52 -24.12
N LEU A 75 11.61 35.81 -25.26
CA LEU A 75 10.19 35.52 -25.46
C LEU A 75 10.04 34.00 -25.51
N ARG A 76 9.27 33.46 -24.57
CA ARG A 76 8.92 32.04 -24.47
C ARG A 76 7.92 31.66 -25.57
N ASN A 77 8.30 31.85 -26.83
CA ASN A 77 7.45 31.67 -28.02
C ASN A 77 7.44 30.22 -28.54
N GLY A 78 8.09 29.29 -27.84
CA GLY A 78 7.82 27.87 -28.03
C GLY A 78 6.46 27.55 -27.40
N GLY A 79 5.44 27.29 -28.22
CA GLY A 79 4.13 26.88 -27.74
C GLY A 79 4.23 25.69 -26.77
N LEU A 80 3.21 25.48 -25.92
CA LEU A 80 3.19 24.39 -24.94
C LEU A 80 3.61 23.03 -25.54
N LEU A 81 3.22 22.79 -26.79
CA LEU A 81 3.59 21.61 -27.56
C LEU A 81 5.11 21.44 -27.75
N SER A 82 5.87 22.50 -28.01
CA SER A 82 7.33 22.38 -28.23
C SER A 82 8.06 22.08 -26.93
N VAL A 83 7.62 22.66 -25.82
CA VAL A 83 8.18 22.37 -24.48
C VAL A 83 7.79 20.96 -24.04
N TRP A 84 6.56 20.52 -24.36
CA TRP A 84 6.10 19.15 -24.11
C TRP A 84 6.89 18.11 -24.91
N LEU A 85 7.16 18.35 -26.19
CA LEU A 85 8.03 17.48 -27.01
C LEU A 85 9.47 17.48 -26.49
N ALA A 86 10.02 18.64 -26.12
CA ALA A 86 11.37 18.73 -25.56
C ALA A 86 11.50 17.98 -24.23
N TRP A 87 10.45 18.01 -23.40
CA TRP A 87 10.37 17.22 -22.16
C TRP A 87 10.43 15.72 -22.45
N TRP A 88 9.62 15.24 -23.39
CA TRP A 88 9.56 13.81 -23.74
C TRP A 88 10.87 13.28 -24.34
N HIS A 89 11.61 14.14 -25.05
CA HIS A 89 12.92 13.80 -25.62
C HIS A 89 14.11 14.10 -24.69
N SER A 90 13.87 14.64 -23.50
CA SER A 90 14.95 14.95 -22.56
C SER A 90 15.44 13.70 -21.84
N ASN A 91 16.76 13.59 -21.67
CA ASN A 91 17.37 12.53 -20.84
C ASN A 91 16.86 12.56 -19.38
N LEU A 92 16.46 13.75 -18.91
CA LEU A 92 15.93 13.96 -17.55
C LEU A 92 14.58 13.26 -17.35
N ASN A 93 13.68 13.31 -18.33
CA ASN A 93 12.39 12.63 -18.27
C ASN A 93 12.55 11.10 -18.16
N TRP A 94 13.46 10.53 -18.95
CA TRP A 94 13.76 9.10 -18.88
C TRP A 94 14.30 8.69 -17.51
N GLN A 95 15.27 9.45 -16.96
CA GLN A 95 15.85 9.20 -15.65
C GLN A 95 14.79 9.27 -14.53
N ILE A 96 13.90 10.26 -14.57
CA ILE A 96 12.81 10.40 -13.59
C ILE A 96 11.85 9.22 -13.70
N SER A 97 11.45 8.83 -14.92
CA SER A 97 10.51 7.73 -15.13
C SER A 97 11.07 6.40 -14.60
N VAL A 98 12.33 6.10 -14.90
CA VAL A 98 13.04 4.93 -14.35
C VAL A 98 13.15 5.01 -12.83
N GLY A 99 13.46 6.19 -12.28
CA GLY A 99 13.55 6.40 -10.84
C GLY A 99 12.22 6.14 -10.11
N VAL A 100 11.11 6.60 -10.68
CA VAL A 100 9.77 6.35 -10.12
C VAL A 100 9.41 4.87 -10.18
N VAL A 101 9.64 4.20 -11.31
CA VAL A 101 9.40 2.76 -11.45
C VAL A 101 10.23 1.97 -10.44
N ALA A 102 11.52 2.31 -10.31
CA ALA A 102 12.40 1.68 -9.33
C ALA A 102 11.89 1.90 -7.89
N ALA A 103 11.47 3.11 -7.53
CA ALA A 103 10.94 3.41 -6.20
C ALA A 103 9.65 2.62 -5.91
N VAL A 104 8.75 2.48 -6.88
CA VAL A 104 7.53 1.65 -6.72
C VAL A 104 7.91 0.19 -6.56
N LEU A 105 8.80 -0.36 -7.40
CA LEU A 105 9.23 -1.75 -7.30
C LEU A 105 9.93 -2.06 -5.97
N ILE A 106 10.78 -1.14 -5.51
CA ILE A 106 11.44 -1.23 -4.21
C ILE A 106 10.39 -1.19 -3.09
N GLY A 107 9.45 -0.24 -3.13
CA GLY A 107 8.37 -0.14 -2.15
C GLY A 107 7.49 -1.40 -2.10
N THR A 108 7.09 -1.92 -3.26
CA THR A 108 6.35 -3.18 -3.39
C THR A 108 7.17 -4.36 -2.89
N GLY A 109 8.45 -4.44 -3.23
CA GLY A 109 9.35 -5.49 -2.75
C GLY A 109 9.53 -5.47 -1.24
N PHE A 110 9.71 -4.29 -0.64
CA PHE A 110 9.76 -4.14 0.82
C PHE A 110 8.46 -4.60 1.49
N ARG A 111 7.30 -4.20 0.95
CA ARG A 111 5.99 -4.67 1.47
C ARG A 111 5.83 -6.18 1.33
N TYR A 112 6.27 -6.75 0.22
CA TYR A 112 6.24 -8.19 0.00
C TYR A 112 7.12 -8.93 1.02
N LEU A 113 8.36 -8.48 1.22
CA LEU A 113 9.27 -9.07 2.22
C LEU A 113 8.73 -8.91 3.65
N GLU A 114 8.00 -7.84 3.94
CA GLU A 114 7.37 -7.62 5.24
C GLU A 114 6.22 -8.60 5.53
N LEU A 115 5.49 -9.03 4.50
CA LEU A 115 4.43 -10.03 4.58
C LEU A 115 4.96 -11.47 4.43
N ALA A 116 6.16 -11.63 3.88
CA ALA A 116 6.78 -12.94 3.65
C ALA A 116 7.21 -13.66 4.94
N GLY A 117 7.37 -12.97 6.08
CA GLY A 117 7.83 -13.59 7.32
C GLY A 117 6.76 -14.37 8.11
N GLY A 118 5.76 -14.93 7.42
CA GLY A 118 4.83 -15.92 7.96
C GLY A 118 3.64 -15.37 8.75
N GLY A 119 2.84 -16.30 9.30
CA GLY A 119 1.61 -15.99 10.03
C GLY A 119 1.82 -15.09 11.25
N ARG A 120 2.93 -15.30 11.97
CA ARG A 120 3.30 -14.51 13.15
C ARG A 120 3.38 -13.00 12.89
N ARG A 121 3.97 -12.59 11.76
CA ARG A 121 4.07 -11.18 11.40
C ARG A 121 2.70 -10.57 11.12
N VAL A 122 1.79 -11.34 10.53
CA VAL A 122 0.41 -10.91 10.30
C VAL A 122 -0.33 -10.72 11.62
N ALA A 123 -0.17 -11.65 12.57
CA ALA A 123 -0.74 -11.51 13.90
C ALA A 123 -0.21 -10.28 14.65
N GLU A 124 1.12 -10.07 14.61
CA GLU A 124 1.75 -8.89 15.23
C GLU A 124 1.31 -7.58 14.56
N TRP A 125 1.17 -7.55 13.22
CA TRP A 125 0.69 -6.39 12.47
C TRP A 125 -0.78 -6.07 12.74
N ALA A 126 -1.61 -7.10 12.97
CA ALA A 126 -2.98 -6.96 13.44
C ALA A 126 -3.07 -6.45 14.89
N GLY A 127 -1.95 -6.28 15.59
CA GLY A 127 -1.90 -5.83 16.98
C GLY A 127 -2.22 -6.94 17.99
N ALA A 128 -2.16 -8.21 17.57
CA ALA A 128 -2.34 -9.34 18.47
C ALA A 128 -1.07 -9.61 19.27
N LYS A 129 -1.23 -10.08 20.51
CA LYS A 129 -0.14 -10.50 21.39
C LYS A 129 -0.12 -12.02 21.53
N PRO A 130 1.06 -12.65 21.66
CA PRO A 130 1.14 -14.08 21.88
C PRO A 130 0.43 -14.45 23.18
N CYS A 131 -0.35 -15.53 23.13
CA CYS A 131 -1.01 -16.10 24.30
C CYS A 131 -0.02 -16.98 25.05
N ASP A 132 0.17 -16.69 26.34
CA ASP A 132 0.98 -17.54 27.21
C ASP A 132 0.25 -18.85 27.51
N MET A 133 0.82 -19.98 27.09
CA MET A 133 0.29 -21.32 27.30
C MET A 133 0.20 -21.71 28.78
N THR A 134 0.90 -21.00 29.67
CA THR A 134 0.91 -21.25 31.12
C THR A 134 -0.04 -20.33 31.91
N THR A 135 -0.86 -19.55 31.22
CA THR A 135 -1.75 -18.57 31.84
C THR A 135 -2.77 -19.20 32.80
N THR A 136 -3.07 -18.48 33.89
CA THR A 136 -4.11 -18.84 34.87
C THR A 136 -5.46 -18.20 34.54
N ASP A 137 -5.50 -17.31 33.54
CA ASP A 137 -6.72 -16.64 33.08
C ASP A 137 -7.71 -17.66 32.51
N PRO A 138 -8.94 -17.80 33.08
CA PRO A 138 -9.89 -18.83 32.68
C PRO A 138 -10.26 -18.77 31.20
N ASP A 139 -10.43 -17.57 30.63
CA ASP A 139 -10.88 -17.41 29.23
C ASP A 139 -9.79 -17.84 28.25
N ARG A 140 -8.54 -17.45 28.50
CA ARG A 140 -7.38 -17.88 27.71
C ARG A 140 -7.10 -19.37 27.88
N LYS A 141 -7.30 -19.90 29.08
CA LYS A 141 -7.16 -21.35 29.34
C LYS A 141 -8.22 -22.14 28.60
N GLN A 142 -9.45 -21.64 28.52
CA GLN A 142 -10.50 -22.24 27.69
C GLN A 142 -10.10 -22.25 26.21
N LEU A 143 -9.56 -21.14 25.68
CA LEU A 143 -9.04 -21.09 24.32
C LEU A 143 -7.96 -22.15 24.08
N ILE A 144 -6.98 -22.25 24.98
CA ILE A 144 -5.88 -23.24 24.87
C ILE A 144 -6.45 -24.66 24.83
N ASN A 145 -7.33 -25.03 25.78
CA ASN A 145 -7.94 -26.35 25.83
C ASN A 145 -8.71 -26.67 24.54
N VAL A 146 -9.52 -25.74 24.05
CA VAL A 146 -10.29 -25.91 22.81
C VAL A 146 -9.35 -26.09 21.62
N CYS A 147 -8.29 -25.29 21.52
CA CYS A 147 -7.30 -25.43 20.46
C CYS A 147 -6.56 -26.76 20.52
N GLU A 148 -6.17 -27.24 21.70
CA GLU A 148 -5.55 -28.56 21.89
C GLU A 148 -6.48 -29.69 21.47
N GLU A 149 -7.76 -29.63 21.86
CA GLU A 149 -8.76 -30.62 21.46
C GLU A 149 -8.95 -30.66 19.94
N MET A 150 -8.99 -29.48 19.29
CA MET A 150 -9.10 -29.41 17.83
C MET A 150 -7.84 -29.89 17.13
N ALA A 151 -6.65 -29.59 17.66
CA ALA A 151 -5.37 -30.09 17.14
C ALA A 151 -5.31 -31.63 17.18
N ILE A 152 -5.73 -32.22 18.30
CA ILE A 152 -5.82 -33.69 18.47
C ILE A 152 -6.81 -34.28 17.47
N ALA A 153 -8.01 -33.70 17.35
CA ALA A 153 -9.03 -34.18 16.44
C ALA A 153 -8.61 -34.09 14.97
N ALA A 154 -7.89 -33.02 14.61
CA ALA A 154 -7.38 -32.77 13.27
C ALA A 154 -6.07 -33.51 12.95
N GLY A 155 -5.39 -34.09 13.96
CA GLY A 155 -4.11 -34.77 13.78
C GLY A 155 -2.96 -33.83 13.38
N MET A 156 -2.99 -32.58 13.87
CA MET A 156 -2.00 -31.55 13.56
C MET A 156 -1.43 -30.92 14.83
N PRO A 157 -0.25 -30.26 14.79
CA PRO A 157 0.27 -29.54 15.94
C PRO A 157 -0.65 -28.37 16.32
N VAL A 158 -0.62 -27.97 17.59
CA VAL A 158 -1.31 -26.75 18.05
C VAL A 158 -0.60 -25.54 17.42
N PRO A 159 -1.31 -24.67 16.67
CA PRO A 159 -0.73 -23.46 16.09
C PRO A 159 -0.37 -22.46 17.19
N GLU A 160 0.52 -21.51 16.89
CA GLU A 160 0.80 -20.43 17.84
C GLU A 160 -0.47 -19.59 18.06
N LEU A 161 -0.83 -19.39 19.33
CA LEU A 161 -2.05 -18.68 19.71
C LEU A 161 -1.76 -17.22 19.99
N TYR A 162 -2.58 -16.34 19.43
CA TYR A 162 -2.49 -14.89 19.59
C TYR A 162 -3.84 -14.30 19.99
N VAL A 163 -3.82 -13.26 20.83
CA VAL A 163 -5.02 -12.56 21.28
C VAL A 163 -4.95 -11.07 20.95
N MET A 164 -5.97 -10.57 20.26
CA MET A 164 -6.15 -9.12 20.03
C MET A 164 -6.86 -8.51 21.24
N GLU A 165 -6.07 -7.99 22.18
CA GLU A 165 -6.57 -7.49 23.47
C GLU A 165 -7.43 -6.22 23.37
N GLN A 166 -7.25 -5.44 22.30
CA GLN A 166 -7.92 -4.16 22.09
C GLN A 166 -9.22 -4.27 21.28
N GLU A 167 -9.53 -5.45 20.74
CA GLU A 167 -10.66 -5.67 19.83
C GLU A 167 -11.83 -6.37 20.56
N GLN A 168 -12.99 -5.70 20.56
CA GLN A 168 -14.20 -6.14 21.26
C GLN A 168 -15.22 -6.83 20.35
N SER A 169 -15.03 -6.77 19.03
CA SER A 169 -15.83 -7.58 18.11
C SER A 169 -15.53 -9.07 18.27
N ILE A 170 -16.47 -9.93 17.90
CA ILE A 170 -16.29 -11.39 17.91
C ILE A 170 -15.65 -11.79 16.59
N ASN A 171 -14.36 -12.15 16.61
CA ASN A 171 -13.64 -12.59 15.44
C ASN A 171 -12.51 -13.56 15.79
N ALA A 172 -12.19 -14.45 14.85
CA ALA A 172 -11.03 -15.31 14.87
C ALA A 172 -10.56 -15.52 13.43
N PHE A 173 -9.26 -15.71 13.23
CA PHE A 173 -8.71 -16.05 11.93
C PHE A 173 -7.39 -16.80 12.07
N VAL A 174 -7.00 -17.48 11.00
CA VAL A 174 -5.70 -18.15 10.87
C VAL A 174 -4.87 -17.54 9.75
N ALA A 175 -3.56 -17.51 9.95
CA ALA A 175 -2.61 -16.98 8.98
C ALA A 175 -1.33 -17.83 8.95
N GLY A 176 -0.73 -18.01 7.76
CA GLY A 176 0.50 -18.77 7.59
C GLY A 176 0.60 -19.45 6.22
N TYR A 177 1.81 -19.85 5.81
CA TYR A 177 2.04 -20.47 4.50
C TYR A 177 1.87 -22.00 4.52
N SER A 178 1.95 -22.60 5.70
CA SER A 178 1.82 -24.03 5.95
C SER A 178 1.22 -24.29 7.35
N PRO A 179 0.63 -25.47 7.60
CA PRO A 179 0.03 -25.81 8.88
C PRO A 179 0.99 -25.76 10.09
N ASP A 180 2.29 -25.99 9.86
CA ASP A 180 3.34 -25.94 10.87
C ASP A 180 3.76 -24.51 11.24
N GLU A 181 3.57 -23.54 10.34
CA GLU A 181 3.81 -22.11 10.57
C GLU A 181 2.49 -21.33 10.81
N ALA A 182 1.40 -22.06 11.01
CA ALA A 182 0.09 -21.48 11.23
C ALA A 182 0.04 -20.76 12.59
N VAL A 183 -0.54 -19.57 12.57
CA VAL A 183 -0.94 -18.87 13.79
C VAL A 183 -2.45 -18.74 13.82
N LEU A 184 -3.02 -18.87 15.00
CA LEU A 184 -4.45 -18.68 15.25
C LEU A 184 -4.63 -17.43 16.12
N VAL A 185 -5.36 -16.47 15.60
CA VAL A 185 -5.63 -15.18 16.25
C VAL A 185 -7.09 -15.12 16.68
N VAL A 186 -7.34 -14.76 17.93
CA VAL A 186 -8.69 -14.56 18.48
C VAL A 186 -8.82 -13.17 19.08
N THR A 187 -9.95 -12.52 18.92
CA THR A 187 -10.22 -11.24 19.58
C THR A 187 -10.60 -11.42 21.04
N LYS A 188 -10.32 -10.41 21.87
CA LYS A 188 -10.79 -10.40 23.26
C LYS A 188 -12.32 -10.51 23.33
N GLY A 189 -13.03 -9.84 22.43
CA GLY A 189 -14.49 -9.93 22.32
C GLY A 189 -15.00 -11.35 22.10
N ALA A 190 -14.31 -12.18 21.30
CA ALA A 190 -14.70 -13.58 21.12
C ALA A 190 -14.49 -14.42 22.38
N LEU A 191 -13.42 -14.17 23.14
CA LEU A 191 -13.14 -14.90 24.39
C LEU A 191 -14.16 -14.57 25.49
N GLU A 192 -14.56 -13.31 25.62
CA GLU A 192 -15.48 -12.86 26.66
C GLU A 192 -16.96 -13.13 26.30
N ALA A 193 -17.32 -13.10 25.01
CA ALA A 193 -18.70 -13.22 24.57
C ALA A 193 -19.15 -14.65 24.23
N LEU A 194 -18.24 -15.51 23.77
CA LEU A 194 -18.59 -16.87 23.34
C LEU A 194 -18.46 -17.85 24.51
N ASN A 195 -19.47 -18.70 24.66
CA ASN A 195 -19.34 -19.87 25.53
C ASN A 195 -18.41 -20.92 24.89
N ARG A 196 -18.01 -21.93 25.68
CA ARG A 196 -17.07 -22.96 25.26
C ARG A 196 -17.46 -23.66 23.95
N ASP A 197 -18.72 -24.04 23.79
CA ASP A 197 -19.19 -24.78 22.60
C ASP A 197 -19.20 -23.89 21.36
N GLN A 198 -19.60 -22.62 21.51
CA GLN A 198 -19.55 -21.63 20.44
C GLN A 198 -18.11 -21.31 20.04
N LEU A 199 -17.22 -21.13 21.01
CA LEU A 199 -15.79 -20.93 20.77
C LEU A 199 -15.21 -22.14 20.03
N GLN A 200 -15.53 -23.36 20.46
CA GLN A 200 -15.12 -24.58 19.78
C GLN A 200 -15.65 -24.68 18.35
N GLY A 201 -16.88 -24.23 18.08
CA GLY A 201 -17.41 -24.14 16.72
C GLY A 201 -16.61 -23.18 15.83
N VAL A 202 -16.27 -21.99 16.36
CA VAL A 202 -15.47 -20.99 15.64
C VAL A 202 -14.04 -21.50 15.40
N ILE A 203 -13.38 -22.00 16.44
CA ILE A 203 -12.02 -22.55 16.32
C ILE A 203 -12.00 -23.75 15.38
N GLY A 204 -12.97 -24.65 15.46
CA GLY A 204 -13.11 -25.78 14.54
C GLY A 204 -13.27 -25.34 13.08
N HIS A 205 -14.00 -24.26 12.81
CA HIS A 205 -14.09 -23.65 11.48
C HIS A 205 -12.71 -23.17 11.00
N GLU A 206 -11.94 -22.46 11.85
CA GLU A 206 -10.60 -21.99 11.50
C GLU A 206 -9.60 -23.14 11.28
N TYR A 207 -9.69 -24.22 12.06
CA TYR A 207 -8.90 -25.43 11.84
C TYR A 207 -9.17 -26.07 10.48
N SER A 208 -10.41 -25.99 9.98
CA SER A 208 -10.72 -26.48 8.63
C SER A 208 -9.99 -25.68 7.54
N HIS A 209 -9.78 -24.37 7.74
CA HIS A 209 -8.97 -23.54 6.83
C HIS A 209 -7.50 -23.93 6.88
N ILE A 210 -6.98 -24.28 8.06
CA ILE A 210 -5.59 -24.76 8.20
C ILE A 210 -5.40 -26.09 7.45
N LEU A 211 -6.29 -27.05 7.67
CA LEU A 211 -6.23 -28.36 7.02
C LEU A 211 -6.36 -28.27 5.49
N ASN A 212 -7.24 -27.40 5.00
CA ASN A 212 -7.46 -27.21 3.57
C ASN A 212 -6.41 -26.30 2.92
N GLY A 213 -5.58 -25.62 3.71
CA GLY A 213 -4.55 -24.71 3.21
C GLY A 213 -5.08 -23.39 2.63
N ASP A 214 -6.32 -23.00 2.95
CA ASP A 214 -6.95 -21.73 2.49
C ASP A 214 -6.54 -20.52 3.36
N MET A 215 -5.48 -20.70 4.16
CA MET A 215 -4.85 -19.70 5.04
C MET A 215 -3.62 -19.02 4.42
N ARG A 216 -3.23 -19.45 3.21
CA ARG A 216 -2.04 -18.95 2.50
C ARG A 216 -2.23 -17.50 2.06
N LEU A 217 -1.25 -16.67 2.42
CA LEU A 217 -1.14 -15.26 2.05
C LEU A 217 -0.51 -15.07 0.67
#